data_AF-A0A0N0BIL0-F1
#
_entry.id   AF-A0A0N0BIL0-F1
#
_cell.length_a   1.000
_cell.length_b   1.000
_cell.length_c   1.000
_cell.angle_alpha   90.00
_cell.angle_beta   90.00
_cell.angle_gamma   90.00
#
_symmetry.space_group_name_H-M   'P 1'
#
loop_
_entity.id
_entity.type
_entity.pdbx_description
1 polymer ?
#
loop_
_entity_poly.entity_id
_entity_poly.type
_entity_poly.pdbx_seq_one_letter_code
_entity_poly.pdbx_strand_id
1 'polypeptide(L)'
;MHYDMQSKIRETITYKKALNIFYNHEDAIKCLGEPIKEGKITLPVNKTDDIKTFNVNVKGSNTKGKLHFEYQVHPDHQTEIKKVEIKFNDTPDKTLLIHKI
;
A
#
# COMPACT_ATOMS: atom_id res chain seq x y z
N MET A 1 13.60 -9.31 14.56
CA MET A 1 13.22 -10.07 13.33
C MET A 1 12.21 -9.33 12.43
N HIS A 2 11.23 -8.57 12.95
CA HIS A 2 10.26 -7.84 12.10
C HIS A 2 10.78 -6.60 11.36
N TYR A 3 11.92 -6.02 11.76
CA TYR A 3 12.46 -4.82 11.11
C TYR A 3 13.14 -5.15 9.77
N ASP A 4 13.96 -6.20 9.74
CA ASP A 4 14.67 -6.68 8.55
C ASP A 4 13.72 -7.01 7.39
N MET A 5 12.60 -7.67 7.68
CA MET A 5 11.60 -8.00 6.67
C MET A 5 10.90 -6.75 6.09
N GLN A 6 10.61 -5.76 6.93
CA GLN A 6 10.00 -4.51 6.46
C GLN A 6 10.96 -3.70 5.58
N SER A 7 12.24 -3.65 5.94
CA SER A 7 13.26 -3.00 5.11
C SER A 7 13.39 -3.68 3.75
N LYS A 8 13.47 -5.02 3.73
CA LYS A 8 13.49 -5.79 2.48
C LYS A 8 12.29 -5.51 1.58
N ILE A 9 11.08 -5.43 2.14
CA ILE A 9 9.88 -5.10 1.38
C ILE A 9 10.00 -3.68 0.79
N ARG A 10 10.47 -2.70 1.57
CA ARG A 10 10.65 -1.32 1.10
C ARG A 10 11.65 -1.21 -0.05
N GLU A 11 12.62 -2.12 -0.11
CA GLU A 11 13.61 -2.18 -1.19
C GLU A 11 13.07 -2.80 -2.48
N THR A 12 11.99 -3.60 -2.40
CA THR A 12 11.41 -4.25 -3.58
C THR A 12 10.87 -3.26 -4.61
N ILE A 13 11.01 -3.61 -5.88
CA ILE A 13 10.43 -2.85 -7.00
C ILE A 13 8.90 -2.77 -6.87
N THR A 14 8.27 -3.86 -6.42
CA THR A 14 6.82 -3.94 -6.20
C THR A 14 6.34 -2.87 -5.23
N TYR A 15 7.00 -2.73 -4.08
CA TYR A 15 6.66 -1.72 -3.08
C TYR A 15 6.81 -0.31 -3.63
N LYS A 16 7.92 -0.02 -4.30
CA LYS A 16 8.18 1.30 -4.91
C LYS A 16 7.16 1.65 -5.98
N LYS A 17 6.78 0.68 -6.85
CA LYS A 17 5.73 0.86 -7.86
C LYS A 17 4.38 1.17 -7.20
N ALA A 18 4.01 0.40 -6.19
CA ALA A 18 2.75 0.55 -5.48
C ALA A 18 2.65 1.91 -4.77
N LEU A 19 3.72 2.34 -4.09
CA LEU A 19 3.79 3.67 -3.50
C LEU A 19 3.76 4.78 -4.54
N ASN A 20 4.45 4.62 -5.66
CA ASN A 20 4.41 5.62 -6.73
C ASN A 20 2.97 5.83 -7.21
N ILE A 21 2.20 4.76 -7.41
CA ILE A 21 0.77 4.83 -7.76
C ILE A 21 0.00 5.65 -6.70
N PHE A 22 0.25 5.41 -5.41
CA PHE A 22 -0.36 6.18 -4.33
C PHE A 22 0.02 7.67 -4.35
N TYR A 23 1.31 7.99 -4.47
CA TYR A 23 1.80 9.37 -4.48
C TYR A 23 1.34 10.16 -5.71
N ASN A 24 1.05 9.49 -6.82
CA ASN A 24 0.49 10.14 -8.02
C ASN A 24 -1.02 10.41 -7.92
N HIS A 25 -1.70 9.93 -6.88
CA HIS A 25 -3.15 10.11 -6.72
C HIS A 25 -3.47 11.34 -5.87
N GLU A 26 -3.59 12.51 -6.50
CA GLU A 26 -3.76 13.81 -5.84
C GLU A 26 -4.85 13.83 -4.75
N ASP A 27 -6.04 13.28 -5.00
CA ASP A 27 -7.11 13.27 -3.99
C ASP A 27 -6.74 12.50 -2.72
N ALA A 28 -5.98 11.42 -2.86
CA ALA A 28 -5.57 10.61 -1.71
C ALA A 28 -4.55 11.38 -0.87
N ILE A 29 -3.65 12.11 -1.53
CA ILE A 29 -2.64 12.97 -0.90
C ILE A 29 -3.31 14.17 -0.22
N LYS A 30 -4.26 14.83 -0.88
CA LYS A 30 -5.03 15.96 -0.33
C LYS A 30 -5.85 15.53 0.90
N CYS A 31 -6.52 14.38 0.85
CA CYS A 31 -7.24 13.84 2.01
C CYS A 31 -6.30 13.51 3.17
N LEU A 32 -5.13 12.91 2.90
CA LEU A 32 -4.20 12.52 3.95
C LEU A 32 -3.47 13.74 4.56
N GLY A 33 -3.13 14.72 3.73
CA GLY A 33 -2.38 15.93 4.05
C GLY A 33 -0.87 15.70 4.07
N GLU A 34 -0.10 16.61 3.45
CA GLU A 34 1.36 16.56 3.43
C GLU A 34 1.97 17.20 4.70
N PRO A 35 3.15 16.73 5.17
CA PRO A 35 3.94 15.61 4.66
C PRO A 35 3.39 14.23 5.08
N ILE A 36 3.55 13.24 4.18
CA ILE A 36 3.11 11.86 4.42
C ILE A 36 4.25 11.01 4.95
N LYS A 37 4.02 10.34 6.08
CA LYS A 37 4.95 9.41 6.72
C LYS A 37 4.46 7.97 6.58
N GLU A 38 5.31 7.12 6.03
CA GLU A 38 5.09 5.68 5.95
C GLU A 38 5.45 4.99 7.27
N GLY A 39 4.48 4.28 7.82
CA GLY A 39 4.59 3.53 9.06
C GLY A 39 4.85 2.04 8.84
N LYS A 40 4.28 1.23 9.73
CA LYS A 40 4.46 -0.22 9.76
C LYS A 40 3.86 -0.88 8.52
N ILE A 41 4.62 -1.81 7.93
CA ILE A 41 4.15 -2.70 6.87
C ILE A 41 3.61 -3.98 7.51
N THR A 42 2.43 -4.41 7.09
CA THR A 42 1.78 -5.64 7.56
C THR A 42 1.48 -6.53 6.38
N LEU A 43 2.00 -7.76 6.40
CA LEU A 43 1.71 -8.79 5.41
C LEU A 43 0.57 -9.66 5.96
N PRO A 44 -0.61 -9.71 5.32
CA PRO A 44 -1.64 -10.67 5.67
C PRO A 44 -1.10 -12.10 5.50
N VAL A 45 -1.58 -13.00 6.36
CA VAL A 45 -1.19 -14.43 6.32
C VAL A 45 -1.87 -15.16 5.15
N ASN A 46 -2.85 -14.53 4.50
CA ASN A 46 -3.60 -15.14 3.40
C ASN A 46 -2.76 -15.24 2.14
N LYS A 47 -2.28 -16.46 1.91
CA LYS A 47 -1.68 -16.95 0.67
C LYS A 47 -2.78 -17.58 -0.18
N THR A 48 -3.43 -16.79 -1.02
CA THR A 48 -3.90 -17.35 -2.29
C THR A 48 -2.68 -17.44 -3.19
N ASP A 49 -2.43 -18.61 -3.80
CA ASP A 49 -1.14 -18.98 -4.42
C ASP A 49 -0.58 -17.92 -5.37
N ASP A 50 -1.44 -17.23 -6.12
CA ASP A 50 -1.03 -16.25 -7.13
C ASP A 50 -1.08 -14.77 -6.68
N ILE A 51 -1.96 -14.43 -5.73
CA ILE A 51 -2.21 -13.04 -5.32
C ILE A 51 -1.70 -12.81 -3.91
N LYS A 52 -0.72 -11.90 -3.81
CA LYS A 52 -0.14 -11.45 -2.56
C LYS A 52 -0.67 -10.08 -2.21
N THR A 53 -0.76 -9.83 -0.92
CA THR A 53 -1.25 -8.55 -0.39
C THR A 53 -0.30 -8.02 0.66
N PHE A 54 -0.25 -6.69 0.80
CA PHE A 54 0.44 -6.03 1.90
C PHE A 54 -0.26 -4.74 2.26
N ASN A 55 -0.12 -4.35 3.51
CA ASN A 55 -0.70 -3.13 4.04
C ASN A 55 0.39 -2.21 4.54
N VAL A 56 0.23 -0.91 4.33
CA VAL A 56 1.16 0.11 4.83
C VAL A 56 0.35 1.14 5.60
N ASN A 57 0.68 1.34 6.87
CA ASN A 57 0.10 2.45 7.61
C ASN A 57 0.72 3.75 7.10
N VAL A 58 -0.08 4.77 6.82
CA VAL A 58 0.39 6.10 6.41
C VAL A 58 -0.19 7.16 7.33
N LYS A 59 0.59 8.20 7.59
CA LYS A 59 0.16 9.34 8.40
C LYS A 59 0.48 10.62 7.66
N GLY A 60 -0.54 11.39 7.35
CA GLY A 60 -0.37 12.77 6.90
C GLY A 60 -0.62 13.76 8.03
N SER A 61 -0.63 15.03 7.66
CA SER A 61 -0.92 16.14 8.57
C SER A 61 -2.40 16.21 8.96
N ASN A 62 -3.30 15.83 8.05
CA ASN A 62 -4.74 15.89 8.29
C ASN A 62 -5.23 14.62 8.99
N THR A 63 -4.88 13.45 8.45
CA THR A 63 -5.37 12.19 8.99
C THR A 63 -4.37 11.05 8.85
N LYS A 64 -4.74 9.90 9.41
CA LYS A 64 -4.03 8.63 9.23
C LYS A 64 -4.80 7.76 8.26
N GLY A 65 -4.10 6.92 7.53
CA GLY A 65 -4.70 5.97 6.63
C GLY A 65 -3.97 4.63 6.67
N LYS A 66 -4.63 3.62 6.13
CA LYS A 66 -4.06 2.31 5.88
C LYS A 66 -4.18 2.03 4.39
N LEU A 67 -3.03 1.97 3.73
CA LEU A 67 -2.93 1.53 2.36
C LEU A 67 -3.02 0.02 2.31
N HIS A 68 -3.80 -0.48 1.38
CA HIS A 68 -3.89 -1.88 1.03
C HIS A 68 -3.49 -2.05 -0.44
N PHE A 69 -2.54 -2.94 -0.65
CA PHE A 69 -1.96 -3.22 -1.96
C PHE A 69 -2.14 -4.70 -2.27
N GLU A 70 -2.65 -4.98 -3.46
CA GLU A 70 -2.79 -6.33 -4.00
C GLU A 70 -1.92 -6.44 -5.25
N TYR A 71 -1.11 -7.48 -5.32
CA TYR A 71 -0.23 -7.73 -6.44
C TYR A 71 -0.18 -9.22 -6.79
N GLN A 72 -0.13 -9.51 -8.08
CA GLN A 72 0.06 -10.85 -8.58
C GLN A 72 1.54 -11.09 -8.87
N VAL A 73 2.03 -12.29 -8.53
CA VAL A 73 3.39 -12.71 -8.90
C VAL A 73 3.27 -13.64 -10.09
N HIS A 74 3.85 -13.25 -11.22
CA HIS A 74 3.89 -14.06 -12.42
C HIS A 74 5.03 -15.10 -12.35
N PRO A 75 4.95 -16.21 -13.12
CA PRO A 75 5.99 -17.23 -13.16
C PRO A 75 7.35 -16.69 -13.64
N ASP A 76 7.37 -15.57 -14.38
CA ASP A 76 8.58 -14.85 -14.78
C ASP A 76 9.19 -13.98 -13.65
N HIS A 77 8.77 -14.19 -12.39
CA HIS A 77 9.15 -13.39 -11.22
C HIS A 77 8.75 -11.89 -11.30
N GLN A 78 8.01 -11.48 -12.33
CA GLN A 78 7.46 -10.15 -12.43
C GLN A 78 6.25 -10.00 -11.49
N THR A 79 6.14 -8.81 -10.87
CA THR A 79 4.99 -8.49 -10.03
C THR A 79 4.12 -7.43 -10.70
N GLU A 80 2.83 -7.70 -10.79
CA GLU A 80 1.83 -6.77 -11.29
C GLU A 80 0.94 -6.26 -10.15
N ILE A 81 0.81 -4.94 -10.02
CA ILE A 81 -0.08 -4.34 -9.02
C ILE A 81 -1.51 -4.43 -9.56
N LYS A 82 -2.35 -5.24 -8.92
CA LYS A 82 -3.75 -5.43 -9.29
C LYS A 82 -4.65 -4.37 -8.67
N LYS A 83 -4.36 -3.99 -7.42
CA LYS A 83 -5.20 -3.05 -6.69
C LYS A 83 -4.40 -2.22 -5.70
N VAL A 84 -4.74 -0.94 -5.63
CA VAL A 84 -4.28 0.00 -4.61
C VAL A 84 -5.50 0.71 -4.04
N GLU A 85 -5.67 0.65 -2.74
CA GLU A 85 -6.74 1.34 -2.03
C GLU A 85 -6.23 1.92 -0.72
N ILE A 86 -6.83 3.02 -0.28
CA ILE A 86 -6.54 3.63 1.02
C ILE A 86 -7.82 3.73 1.83
N LYS A 87 -7.72 3.32 3.10
CA LYS A 87 -8.76 3.49 4.10
C LYS A 87 -8.31 4.57 5.08
N PHE A 88 -9.07 5.64 5.20
CA PHE A 88 -8.76 6.72 6.15
C PHE A 88 -9.34 6.39 7.54
N ASN A 89 -8.62 6.77 8.59
CA ASN A 89 -9.09 6.55 9.97
C ASN A 89 -10.30 7.43 10.32
N ASP A 90 -10.40 8.60 9.70
CA ASP A 90 -11.49 9.55 9.92
C ASP A 90 -12.81 9.04 9.33
N THR A 91 -12.73 8.31 8.22
CA THR A 91 -13.87 7.70 7.54
C THR A 91 -13.63 6.20 7.34
N PRO A 92 -13.71 5.39 8.41
CA PRO A 92 -13.41 3.96 8.32
C PRO A 92 -14.41 3.20 7.43
N ASP A 93 -15.58 3.75 7.14
CA ASP A 93 -16.56 3.16 6.21
C ASP A 93 -16.28 3.52 4.75
N LYS A 94 -15.36 4.46 4.49
CA LYS A 94 -14.98 4.87 3.15
C LYS A 94 -13.57 4.42 2.81
N THR A 95 -13.49 3.58 1.78
CA THR A 95 -12.24 3.23 1.13
C THR A 95 -12.15 4.00 -0.18
N LEU A 96 -11.04 4.71 -0.37
CA LEU A 96 -10.73 5.36 -1.64
C LEU A 96 -9.91 4.40 -2.50
N LEU A 97 -10.47 4.01 -3.64
CA LEU A 97 -9.81 3.17 -4.62
C LEU A 97 -8.89 4.05 -5.47
N ILE A 98 -7.58 3.80 -5.40
CA ILE A 98 -6.56 4.57 -6.12
C ILE A 98 -6.31 3.95 -7.50
N HIS A 99 -6.28 2.62 -7.54
CA HIS A 99 -5.96 1.89 -8.75
C HIS A 99 -6.57 0.48 -8.70
N LYS A 100 -7.09 0.02 -9.84
CA LYS A 100 -7.58 -1.35 -10.02
C LYS A 100 -7.43 -1.74 -11.50
N ILE A 101 -6.88 -2.92 -11.75
CA ILE A 101 -6.78 -3.56 -13.08
C ILE A 101 -7.60 -4.85 -13.05
#